data_AF-A0A960J383-F1
#
_entry.id   AF-A0A960J383-F1
#
_cell.length_a   1.000
_cell.length_b   1.000
_cell.length_c   1.000
_cell.angle_alpha   90.00
_cell.angle_beta   90.00
_cell.angle_gamma   90.00
#
_symmetry.space_group_name_H-M   'P 1'
#
loop_
_entity.id
_entity.type
_entity.pdbx_description
1 polymer ?
#
loop_
_entity_poly.entity_id
_entity_poly.type
_entity_poly.pdbx_seq_one_letter_code
_entity_poly.pdbx_strand_id
1 'polypeptide(L)'
;MSRDGGLAEAVNEFVEALGPVVAELAADLDGVDPEDLRQDVVLEAYNLSLAFIDCDDRQSDDELLGLIEAFGPRLDSKLDHATPAVIREAGLVTGKRSVLAETSVLFDLLR
;
A
#
# COMPACT_ATOMS: atom_id res chain seq x y z
N MET A 1 -19.07 15.17 7.69
CA MET A 1 -18.30 15.10 6.43
C MET A 1 -18.38 13.67 5.95
N SER A 2 -18.82 13.44 4.72
CA SER A 2 -18.72 12.11 4.12
C SER A 2 -17.23 11.75 4.11
N ARG A 3 -16.88 10.60 4.69
CA ARG A 3 -15.51 10.07 4.64
C ARG A 3 -15.25 9.74 3.18
N ASP A 4 -14.50 10.60 2.49
CA ASP A 4 -14.12 10.28 1.12
C ASP A 4 -13.14 9.13 1.20
N GLY A 5 -13.54 7.96 0.69
CA GLY A 5 -12.68 6.80 0.52
C GLY A 5 -11.57 7.02 -0.50
N GLY A 6 -11.07 8.25 -0.65
CA GLY A 6 -10.15 8.67 -1.70
C GLY A 6 -8.85 7.89 -1.70
N LEU A 7 -8.33 7.50 -0.52
CA LEU A 7 -7.18 6.59 -0.48
C LEU A 7 -7.56 5.19 -0.98
N ALA A 8 -8.72 4.65 -0.58
CA ALA A 8 -9.17 3.34 -1.05
C ALA A 8 -9.45 3.32 -2.56
N GLU A 9 -9.97 4.43 -3.11
CA GLU A 9 -10.17 4.64 -4.54
C GLU A 9 -8.83 4.73 -5.28
N ALA A 10 -7.89 5.56 -4.81
CA ALA A 10 -6.56 5.66 -5.39
C ALA A 10 -5.79 4.32 -5.36
N VAL A 11 -5.92 3.55 -4.28
CA VAL A 11 -5.34 2.20 -4.16
C VAL A 11 -5.98 1.25 -5.17
N ASN A 12 -7.30 1.31 -5.35
CA ASN A 12 -7.98 0.50 -6.37
C ASN A 12 -7.49 0.85 -7.77
N GLU A 13 -7.44 2.14 -8.11
CA GLU A 13 -6.96 2.60 -9.41
C GLU A 13 -5.51 2.16 -9.66
N PHE A 14 -4.65 2.27 -8.65
CA PHE A 14 -3.26 1.82 -8.74
C PHE A 14 -3.16 0.31 -9.00
N VAL A 15 -3.89 -0.50 -8.24
CA VAL A 15 -3.88 -1.96 -8.38
C VAL A 15 -4.46 -2.40 -9.72
N GLU A 16 -5.54 -1.78 -10.18
CA GLU A 16 -6.15 -2.07 -11.49
C GLU A 16 -5.26 -1.63 -12.66
N ALA A 17 -4.51 -0.53 -12.50
CA ALA A 17 -3.57 -0.08 -13.52
C ALA A 17 -2.32 -0.96 -13.61
N LEU A 18 -1.74 -1.33 -12.47
CA LEU A 18 -0.42 -1.96 -12.43
C LEU A 18 -0.46 -3.49 -12.34
N GLY A 19 -1.51 -4.06 -11.74
CA GLY A 19 -1.70 -5.52 -11.62
C GLY A 19 -1.59 -6.26 -12.96
N PRO A 20 -2.31 -5.85 -14.01
CA PRO A 20 -2.22 -6.49 -15.32
C PRO A 20 -0.83 -6.39 -15.95
N VAL A 21 -0.14 -5.26 -15.77
CA VAL A 21 1.21 -5.03 -16.33
C VAL A 21 2.22 -5.95 -15.65
N VAL A 22 2.19 -6.07 -14.32
CA VAL A 22 3.06 -6.97 -13.57
C VAL A 22 2.78 -8.44 -13.93
N ALA A 23 1.51 -8.82 -14.06
CA ALA A 23 1.11 -10.16 -14.50
C ALA A 23 1.61 -10.49 -15.92
N GLU A 24 1.56 -9.53 -16.84
CA GLU A 24 2.10 -9.70 -18.21
C GLU A 24 3.62 -9.89 -18.19
N LEU A 25 4.35 -9.08 -17.43
CA LEU A 25 5.82 -9.18 -17.34
C LEU A 25 6.29 -10.48 -16.69
N ALA A 26 5.48 -11.06 -15.80
CA ALA A 26 5.76 -12.32 -15.13
C ALA A 26 5.19 -13.55 -15.86
N ALA A 27 4.48 -13.37 -16.98
CA ALA A 27 3.73 -14.46 -17.64
C ALA A 27 4.61 -15.65 -18.07
N ASP A 28 5.89 -15.40 -18.37
CA ASP A 28 6.86 -16.42 -18.79
C ASP A 28 7.66 -17.02 -17.62
N LEU A 29 7.40 -16.60 -16.38
CA LEU A 29 8.08 -17.10 -15.19
C LEU A 29 7.35 -18.33 -14.62
N ASP A 30 8.00 -19.49 -14.70
CA ASP A 30 7.46 -20.73 -14.12
C ASP A 30 7.28 -20.60 -12.60
N GLY A 31 6.10 -20.97 -12.11
CA GLY A 31 5.79 -21.06 -10.69
C GLY A 31 5.32 -19.76 -10.03
N VAL A 32 5.00 -18.72 -10.80
CA VAL A 32 4.41 -17.48 -10.29
C VAL A 32 2.88 -17.52 -10.38
N ASP A 33 2.20 -17.29 -9.26
CA ASP A 33 0.75 -17.18 -9.21
C ASP A 33 0.30 -15.72 -9.49
N PRO A 34 -0.59 -15.47 -10.45
CA PRO A 34 -1.15 -14.14 -10.69
C PRO A 34 -1.82 -13.49 -9.47
N GLU A 35 -2.39 -14.28 -8.55
CA GLU A 35 -2.98 -13.75 -7.32
C GLU A 35 -1.91 -13.20 -6.37
N ASP A 36 -0.75 -13.87 -6.28
CA ASP A 36 0.40 -13.40 -5.52
C ASP A 36 0.95 -12.08 -6.09
N LEU A 37 1.04 -11.96 -7.42
CA LEU A 37 1.47 -10.72 -8.08
C LEU A 37 0.53 -9.55 -7.81
N ARG A 38 -0.79 -9.80 -7.80
CA ARG A 38 -1.77 -8.77 -7.44
C ARG A 38 -1.58 -8.35 -5.98
N GLN A 39 -1.30 -9.28 -5.09
CA GLN A 39 -1.02 -8.99 -3.69
C GLN A 39 0.27 -8.18 -3.51
N ASP A 40 1.31 -8.45 -4.31
CA ASP A 40 2.54 -7.67 -4.32
C ASP A 40 2.29 -6.20 -4.71
N VAL A 41 1.42 -5.96 -5.70
CA VAL A 41 1.01 -4.59 -6.07
C VAL A 41 0.24 -3.90 -4.94
N VAL A 42 -0.61 -4.63 -4.21
CA VAL A 42 -1.31 -4.09 -3.02
C VAL A 42 -0.31 -3.73 -1.92
N LEU A 43 0.69 -4.59 -1.67
CA LEU A 43 1.75 -4.33 -0.69
C LEU A 43 2.60 -3.12 -1.08
N GLU A 44 2.87 -2.92 -2.36
CA GLU A 44 3.56 -1.74 -2.86
C GLU A 44 2.74 -0.47 -2.60
N ALA A 45 1.44 -0.49 -2.93
CA ALA A 45 0.54 0.63 -2.63
C ALA A 45 0.49 0.95 -1.13
N TYR A 46 0.53 -0.07 -0.27
CA TYR A 46 0.59 0.09 1.18
C TYR A 46 1.89 0.76 1.63
N ASN A 47 3.04 0.29 1.13
CA ASN A 47 4.34 0.87 1.46
C ASN A 47 4.46 2.33 1.02
N LEU A 48 3.98 2.66 -0.18
CA LEU A 48 3.92 4.04 -0.67
C LEU A 48 3.01 4.91 0.21
N SER A 49 1.83 4.40 0.59
CA SER A 49 0.89 5.13 1.45
C SER A 49 1.51 5.45 2.81
N LEU A 50 2.17 4.48 3.44
CA LEU A 50 2.92 4.70 4.68
C LEU A 50 4.00 5.78 4.50
N ALA A 51 4.74 5.72 3.39
CA ALA A 51 5.82 6.67 3.13
C ALA A 51 5.30 8.10 2.90
N PHE A 52 4.18 8.25 2.20
CA PHE A 52 3.56 9.56 1.97
C PHE A 52 2.99 10.17 3.24
N ILE A 53 2.39 9.38 4.13
CA ILE A 53 1.95 9.87 5.44
C ILE A 53 3.16 10.35 6.26
N ASP A 54 4.28 9.63 6.24
CA ASP A 54 5.49 9.98 7.00
C ASP A 54 6.24 11.22 6.44
N CYS A 55 5.90 11.71 5.24
CA CYS A 55 6.65 12.77 4.56
C CYS A 55 6.69 14.10 5.31
N ASP A 56 5.62 14.46 6.02
CA ASP A 56 5.51 15.75 6.72
C ASP A 56 5.75 15.62 8.24
N ASP A 57 6.26 14.47 8.69
CA ASP A 57 6.45 14.11 10.09
C ASP A 57 5.15 14.22 10.94
N ARG A 58 3.97 14.14 10.31
CA ARG A 58 2.67 14.05 10.98
C ARG A 58 1.97 12.73 10.67
N GLN A 59 1.10 12.34 11.59
CA GLN A 59 0.28 11.13 11.48
C GLN A 59 -1.09 11.46 12.07
N SER A 60 -1.95 12.13 11.29
CA SER A 60 -3.29 12.51 11.73
C SER A 60 -4.20 11.29 11.89
N ASP A 61 -5.26 11.41 12.68
CA ASP A 61 -6.24 10.30 12.81
C ASP A 61 -6.90 9.98 11.47
N ASP A 62 -7.17 10.99 10.63
CA ASP A 62 -7.82 10.81 9.33
C ASP A 62 -6.93 10.03 8.35
N GLU A 63 -5.63 10.30 8.29
CA GLU A 63 -4.68 9.54 7.47
C GLU A 63 -4.59 8.08 7.90
N LEU A 64 -4.51 7.83 9.21
CA LEU A 64 -4.39 6.49 9.75
C LEU A 64 -5.71 5.70 9.61
N LEU A 65 -6.86 6.36 9.76
CA LEU A 65 -8.16 5.76 9.47
C LEU A 65 -8.29 5.42 7.98
N GLY A 66 -7.88 6.33 7.08
CA GLY A 66 -7.86 6.07 5.65
C GLY A 66 -6.98 4.86 5.30
N LEU A 67 -5.82 4.72 5.95
CA LEU A 67 -4.94 3.56 5.80
C LEU A 67 -5.63 2.25 6.25
N ILE A 68 -6.32 2.27 7.40
CA ILE A 68 -7.07 1.11 7.90
C ILE A 68 -8.19 0.73 6.93
N GLU A 69 -8.99 1.70 6.49
CA GLU A 69 -10.12 1.48 5.58
C GLU A 69 -9.65 0.98 4.20
N ALA A 70 -8.52 1.50 3.70
CA ALA A 70 -7.97 1.10 2.41
C ALA A 70 -7.29 -0.28 2.45
N PHE A 71 -6.60 -0.66 3.53
CA PHE A 71 -5.76 -1.85 3.52
C PHE A 71 -6.22 -2.97 4.46
N GLY A 72 -7.06 -2.70 5.46
CA GLY A 72 -7.61 -3.70 6.37
C GLY A 72 -8.25 -4.90 5.64
N PRO A 73 -9.15 -4.67 4.66
CA PRO A 73 -9.77 -5.76 3.90
C PRO A 73 -8.85 -6.43 2.86
N ARG A 74 -7.70 -5.83 2.53
CA ARG A 74 -6.83 -6.26 1.42
C ARG A 74 -5.55 -6.96 1.89
N LEU A 75 -5.11 -6.68 3.10
CA LEU A 75 -3.93 -7.30 3.69
C LEU A 75 -4.38 -8.25 4.78
N ASP A 76 -3.98 -9.52 4.71
CA ASP A 76 -4.19 -10.54 5.73
C ASP A 76 -3.35 -10.21 6.98
N SER A 77 -3.72 -9.12 7.66
CA SER A 77 -2.88 -8.41 8.60
C SER A 77 -3.66 -7.85 9.77
N LYS A 78 -2.93 -7.48 10.82
CA LYS A 78 -3.44 -6.89 12.07
C LYS A 78 -4.17 -5.54 11.88
N LEU A 79 -4.31 -5.06 10.64
CA LEU A 79 -5.02 -3.82 10.32
C LEU A 79 -6.54 -3.96 10.39
N ASP A 80 -7.10 -5.16 10.20
CA ASP A 80 -8.55 -5.37 10.05
C ASP A 80 -9.38 -4.88 11.26
N HIS A 81 -8.76 -4.69 12.42
CA HIS A 81 -9.39 -4.08 13.60
C HIS A 81 -8.48 -3.05 14.29
N ALA A 82 -7.50 -2.49 13.57
CA ALA A 82 -6.61 -1.50 14.12
C ALA A 82 -7.33 -0.16 14.37
N THR A 83 -6.77 0.63 15.28
CA THR A 83 -7.15 2.03 15.47
C THR A 83 -5.93 2.91 15.17
N PRO A 84 -6.10 4.23 14.92
CA PRO A 84 -4.97 5.15 14.77
C PRO A 84 -3.97 5.07 15.93
N ALA A 85 -4.46 4.89 17.17
CA ALA A 85 -3.60 4.73 18.34
C ALA A 85 -2.72 3.47 18.24
N VAL A 86 -3.28 2.34 17.82
CA VAL A 86 -2.53 1.08 17.63
C VAL A 86 -1.46 1.23 16.56
N ILE A 87 -1.75 1.93 15.45
CA ILE A 87 -0.79 2.15 14.37
C ILE A 87 0.40 3.00 14.86
N ARG A 88 0.12 4.07 15.62
CA ARG A 88 1.17 4.92 16.21
C ARG A 88 2.01 4.16 17.22
N GLU A 89 1.38 3.40 18.12
CA GLU A 89 2.08 2.60 19.13
C GLU A 89 2.99 1.55 18.49
N ALA A 90 2.55 0.91 17.40
CA ALA A 90 3.34 -0.04 16.64
C ALA A 90 4.44 0.61 15.77
N GLY A 91 4.45 1.94 15.64
CA GLY A 91 5.45 2.68 14.87
C GLY A 91 5.45 2.33 13.38
N LEU A 92 4.31 1.92 12.81
CA LEU A 92 4.27 1.37 11.44
C LEU A 92 4.62 2.40 10.36
N VAL A 93 4.32 3.67 10.60
CA VAL A 93 4.48 4.78 9.65
C VAL A 93 5.84 5.47 9.81
N THR A 94 6.35 5.56 11.04
CA THR A 94 7.54 6.34 11.36
C THR A 94 8.77 5.87 10.57
N GLY A 95 9.40 6.79 9.83
CA GLY A 95 10.62 6.55 9.05
C GLY A 95 10.39 5.96 7.67
N LYS A 96 9.13 5.69 7.29
CA LYS A 96 8.77 5.12 5.98
C LYS A 96 9.02 6.05 4.81
N ARG A 97 9.15 7.38 5.03
CA ARG A 97 9.52 8.34 3.97
C ARG A 97 10.84 7.98 3.27
N SER A 98 11.73 7.28 3.96
CA SER A 98 13.00 6.81 3.40
C SER A 98 12.84 5.90 2.19
N VAL A 99 11.70 5.19 2.08
CA VAL A 99 11.38 4.31 0.94
C VAL A 99 11.24 5.11 -0.37
N LEU A 100 10.83 6.39 -0.31
CA LEU A 100 10.69 7.24 -1.50
C LEU A 100 12.04 7.68 -2.08
N ALA A 101 13.16 7.40 -1.41
CA ALA A 101 14.49 7.78 -1.89
C ALA A 101 14.99 6.86 -3.02
N GLU A 102 14.42 5.66 -3.15
CA GLU A 102 14.86 4.65 -4.11
C GLU A 102 13.67 4.08 -4.90
N THR A 103 13.94 3.59 -6.10
CA THR A 103 12.92 2.85 -6.88
C THR A 103 12.74 1.47 -6.24
N SER A 104 11.50 1.04 -5.99
CA SER A 104 11.25 -0.30 -5.47
C SER A 104 11.50 -1.36 -6.53
N VAL A 105 11.71 -2.60 -6.09
CA VAL A 105 11.92 -3.75 -6.99
C VAL A 105 10.77 -3.87 -7.99
N LEU A 106 9.52 -3.61 -7.56
CA LEU A 106 8.36 -3.68 -8.43
C LEU A 106 8.45 -2.66 -9.58
N PHE A 107 8.85 -1.42 -9.30
CA PHE A 107 9.03 -0.41 -10.34
C PHE A 107 10.28 -0.63 -11.20
N ASP A 108 11.31 -1.28 -10.67
CA ASP A 108 12.49 -1.66 -11.46
C ASP A 108 12.15 -2.70 -12.54
N LEU A 109 11.12 -3.54 -12.34
CA LEU A 109 10.62 -4.46 -13.37
C LEU A 109 9.99 -3.76 -14.57
N LEU A 110 9.59 -2.49 -14.44
CA LEU A 110 8.91 -1.73 -15.48
C LEU A 110 9.87 -0.94 -16.39
N ARG A 111 11.18 -1.02 -16.15
CA ARG A 111 12.21 -0.34 -16.95
C ARG A 111 12.64 -1.16 -18.16
#